data_AF-A0A212J072-F1
#
_entry.id   AF-A0A212J072-F1
#
_cell.length_a   1.000
_cell.length_b   1.000
_cell.length_c   1.000
_cell.angle_alpha   90.00
_cell.angle_beta   90.00
_cell.angle_gamma   90.00
#
_symmetry.space_group_name_H-M   'P 1'
#
loop_
_entity.id
_entity.type
_entity.pdbx_description
1 polymer ?
#
loop_
_entity_poly.entity_id
_entity_poly.type
_entity_poly.pdbx_seq_one_letter_code
_entity_poly.pdbx_strand_id
1 'polypeptide(L)'
;MARRDCLRWLERHGYSMPPKSACIGCPYHSDVMWRQMREEDPDGFADAVAIDRLIRTGFRNLRGEVYLHRSCVPLDEADLDTLANKGQLDLFADECDGMCGV
;
A
#
# COMPACT_ATOMS: atom_id res chain seq x y z
N MET A 1 -19.55 -7.15 -15.94
CA MET A 1 -18.28 -7.85 -15.64
C MET A 1 -17.61 -7.08 -14.51
N ALA A 2 -17.49 -7.68 -13.33
CA ALA A 2 -16.85 -7.10 -12.16
C ALA A 2 -15.39 -7.58 -12.06
N ARG A 3 -14.54 -6.90 -11.27
CA ARG A 3 -13.13 -7.30 -11.04
C ARG A 3 -12.99 -8.80 -10.71
N ARG A 4 -13.87 -9.33 -9.85
CA ARG A 4 -13.93 -10.77 -9.49
C ARG A 4 -14.10 -11.71 -10.68
N ASP A 5 -14.71 -11.25 -11.78
CA ASP A 5 -14.91 -12.06 -12.98
C ASP A 5 -13.58 -12.21 -13.73
N CYS A 6 -12.75 -11.16 -13.75
CA CYS A 6 -11.39 -11.21 -14.28
C CYS A 6 -10.49 -12.11 -13.44
N LEU A 7 -10.57 -12.02 -12.10
CA LEU A 7 -9.77 -12.87 -11.19
C LEU A 7 -10.10 -14.36 -11.38
N ARG A 8 -11.40 -14.69 -11.40
CA ARG A 8 -11.87 -16.06 -11.69
C ARG A 8 -11.49 -16.53 -13.09
N TRP A 9 -11.35 -15.61 -14.05
CA TRP A 9 -10.85 -15.97 -15.37
C TRP A 9 -9.37 -16.31 -15.32
N LEU A 10 -8.53 -15.51 -14.66
CA LEU A 10 -7.09 -15.78 -14.50
C LEU A 10 -6.83 -17.12 -13.82
N GLU A 11 -7.50 -17.37 -12.69
CA GLU A 11 -7.38 -18.62 -11.92
C GLU A 11 -7.72 -19.84 -12.78
N ARG A 12 -8.83 -19.79 -13.53
CA ARG A 12 -9.26 -20.89 -14.42
C ARG A 12 -8.27 -21.20 -15.54
N HIS A 13 -7.41 -20.24 -15.90
CA HIS A 13 -6.39 -20.42 -16.94
C HIS A 13 -4.99 -20.67 -16.36
N GLY A 14 -4.88 -20.83 -15.03
CA GLY A 14 -3.61 -21.12 -14.37
C GLY A 14 -2.65 -19.94 -14.30
N TYR A 15 -3.13 -18.71 -14.49
CA TYR A 15 -2.31 -17.51 -14.30
C TYR A 15 -2.24 -17.15 -12.82
N SER A 16 -1.05 -16.71 -12.39
CA SER A 16 -0.87 -16.13 -11.05
C SER A 16 -1.61 -14.80 -10.93
N MET A 17 -1.97 -14.44 -9.70
CA MET A 17 -2.54 -13.14 -9.39
C MET A 17 -1.54 -12.03 -9.81
N PRO A 18 -1.91 -11.10 -10.71
CA PRO A 18 -1.02 -10.02 -11.07
C PRO A 18 -0.77 -9.12 -9.84
N PRO A 19 0.46 -8.62 -9.66
CA PRO A 19 0.74 -7.67 -8.59
C PRO A 19 -0.06 -6.38 -8.79
N LYS A 20 -0.26 -5.62 -7.71
CA LYS A 20 -0.86 -4.28 -7.82
C LYS A 20 0.06 -3.36 -8.62
N SER A 21 -0.51 -2.59 -9.55
CA SER A 21 0.19 -1.63 -10.40
C SER A 21 0.39 -0.25 -9.72
N ALA A 22 0.56 -0.23 -8.40
CA ALA A 22 0.73 1.01 -7.64
C ALA A 22 2.12 1.60 -7.86
N CYS A 23 2.23 2.94 -7.90
CA CYS A 23 3.54 3.61 -7.95
C CYS A 23 4.27 3.51 -6.60
N ILE A 24 5.59 3.71 -6.61
CA ILE A 24 6.45 3.63 -5.41
C ILE A 24 5.93 4.54 -4.29
N GLY A 25 5.56 5.79 -4.61
CA GLY A 25 5.01 6.76 -3.67
C GLY A 25 3.49 6.76 -3.52
N CYS A 26 2.80 5.64 -3.76
CA CYS A 26 1.33 5.60 -3.67
C CYS A 26 0.88 5.61 -2.19
N PRO A 27 0.06 6.57 -1.75
CA PRO A 27 -0.46 6.59 -0.37
C PRO A 27 -1.48 5.46 -0.08
N TYR A 28 -1.86 4.66 -1.08
CA TYR A 28 -2.82 3.56 -0.96
C TYR A 28 -2.16 2.17 -0.82
N HIS A 29 -0.85 2.12 -0.59
CA HIS A 29 -0.18 0.89 -0.20
C HIS A 29 -0.67 0.44 1.19
N SER A 30 -0.91 -0.86 1.36
CA SER A 30 -1.22 -1.45 2.66
C SER A 30 0.05 -1.66 3.48
N ASP A 31 -0.09 -1.87 4.78
CA ASP A 31 1.05 -2.19 5.66
C ASP A 31 1.81 -3.44 5.17
N VAL A 32 1.08 -4.44 4.67
CA VAL A 32 1.66 -5.64 4.04
C VAL A 32 2.51 -5.28 2.83
N MET A 33 2.02 -4.38 1.98
CA MET A 33 2.71 -3.99 0.75
C MET A 33 3.96 -3.16 1.04
N TRP A 34 3.89 -2.25 2.02
CA TRP A 34 5.06 -1.52 2.50
C TRP A 34 6.10 -2.44 3.12
N ARG A 35 5.66 -3.43 3.91
CA ARG A 35 6.56 -4.43 4.49
C ARG A 35 7.20 -5.29 3.41
N GLN A 36 6.42 -5.77 2.45
CA GLN A 36 6.92 -6.56 1.33
C GLN A 36 7.95 -5.77 0.52
N MET A 37 7.67 -4.49 0.22
CA MET A 37 8.64 -3.61 -0.44
C MET A 37 9.91 -3.46 0.40
N ARG A 38 9.80 -3.25 1.72
CA ARG A 38 10.97 -3.16 2.62
C ARG A 38 11.83 -4.42 2.64
N GLU A 39 11.21 -5.60 2.51
CA GLU A 39 11.88 -6.91 2.60
C GLU A 39 12.43 -7.40 1.25
N GLU A 40 11.69 -7.18 0.16
CA GLU A 40 11.99 -7.71 -1.17
C GLU A 40 12.63 -6.67 -2.11
N ASP A 41 12.39 -5.37 -1.89
CA ASP A 41 12.91 -4.25 -2.69
C ASP A 41 13.34 -3.06 -1.79
N PRO A 42 14.43 -3.22 -1.01
CA PRO A 42 14.88 -2.20 -0.06
C PRO A 42 15.27 -0.87 -0.72
N ASP A 43 15.73 -0.89 -1.97
CA ASP A 43 16.04 0.31 -2.75
C ASP A 43 14.75 1.06 -3.11
N GLY A 44 13.72 0.36 -3.59
CA GLY A 44 12.40 0.94 -3.84
C GLY A 44 11.74 1.48 -2.56
N PHE A 45 11.94 0.81 -1.42
CA PHE A 45 11.49 1.31 -0.13
C PHE A 45 12.23 2.59 0.29
N ALA A 46 13.55 2.65 0.08
CA ALA A 46 14.33 3.86 0.35
C ALA A 46 13.88 5.05 -0.50
N ASP A 47 13.57 4.81 -1.78
CA ASP A 47 12.97 5.80 -2.68
C ASP A 47 11.59 6.25 -2.18
N ALA A 48 10.75 5.33 -1.70
CA ALA A 48 9.46 5.68 -1.10
C ALA A 48 9.60 6.57 0.14
N VAL A 49 10.56 6.27 1.03
CA VAL A 49 10.89 7.10 2.21
C VAL A 49 11.40 8.48 1.78
N ALA A 50 12.21 8.55 0.72
CA ALA A 50 12.65 9.83 0.17
C ALA A 50 11.47 10.65 -0.36
N ILE A 51 10.55 10.03 -1.09
CA ILE A 51 9.31 10.67 -1.57
C ILE A 51 8.47 11.17 -0.38
N ASP A 52 8.26 10.35 0.65
CA ASP A 52 7.50 10.72 1.86
C ASP A 52 8.05 11.99 2.52
N ARG A 53 9.39 12.08 2.64
CA ARG A 53 10.07 13.27 3.17
C ARG A 53 9.91 14.49 2.25
N LEU A 54 10.00 14.31 0.94
CA LEU A 54 9.87 15.40 -0.05
C LEU A 54 8.46 16.00 -0.07
N ILE A 55 7.43 15.17 0.08
CA ILE A 55 6.05 15.65 0.03
C ILE A 55 5.57 16.29 1.34
N ARG A 56 6.31 16.11 2.46
CA ARG A 56 5.93 16.51 3.82
C ARG A 56 5.34 17.91 3.90
N THR A 57 5.97 18.89 3.24
CA THR A 57 5.50 20.28 3.19
C THR A 57 5.34 20.79 1.75
N GLY A 58 5.29 19.88 0.77
CA GLY A 58 5.49 20.19 -0.65
C GLY A 58 4.24 20.66 -1.40
N PHE A 59 3.05 20.55 -0.80
CA PHE A 59 1.80 20.85 -1.50
C PHE A 59 1.31 22.28 -1.27
N ARG A 60 1.17 23.04 -2.35
CA ARG A 60 0.59 24.38 -2.32
C ARG A 60 -0.85 24.32 -1.77
N ASN A 61 -1.15 25.21 -0.83
CA ASN A 61 -2.46 25.35 -0.17
C ASN A 61 -2.87 24.21 0.77
N LEU A 62 -1.97 23.29 1.10
CA LEU A 62 -2.23 22.32 2.16
C LEU A 62 -1.77 22.87 3.51
N ARG A 63 -2.62 22.76 4.53
CA ARG A 63 -2.28 23.15 5.91
C ARG A 63 -1.87 21.90 6.68
N GLY A 64 -0.62 21.83 7.08
CA GLY A 64 -0.06 20.71 7.83
C GLY A 64 0.93 19.87 7.02
N GLU A 65 1.39 18.80 7.65
CA GLU A 65 2.34 17.85 7.07
C GLU A 65 1.62 16.69 6.39
N VAL A 66 2.17 16.21 5.28
CA VAL A 66 1.63 15.07 4.52
C VAL A 66 2.50 13.86 4.70
N TYR A 67 1.86 12.70 4.78
CA TYR A 67 2.51 11.40 4.95
C TYR A 67 1.98 10.42 3.92
N LEU A 68 2.83 9.52 3.45
CA LEU A 68 2.42 8.39 2.62
C LEU A 68 1.69 7.32 3.44
N HIS A 69 2.03 7.18 4.72
CA HIS A 69 1.40 6.20 5.60
C HIS A 69 0.10 6.75 6.20
N ARG A 70 -0.93 5.90 6.27
CA ARG A 70 -2.27 6.26 6.77
C ARG A 70 -2.30 6.71 8.23
N SER A 71 -1.31 6.31 9.04
CA SER A 71 -1.19 6.71 10.45
C SER A 71 -0.61 8.13 10.62
N CYS A 72 -0.30 8.83 9.52
CA CYS A 72 0.29 10.17 9.55
C CYS A 72 1.62 10.23 10.32
N VAL A 73 2.45 9.20 10.14
CA VAL A 73 3.81 9.12 10.68
C VAL A 73 4.81 8.90 9.53
N PRO A 74 6.09 9.26 9.69
CA PRO A 74 7.11 8.98 8.67
C PRO A 74 7.11 7.50 8.28
N LEU A 75 7.27 7.22 6.99
CA LEU A 75 7.16 5.83 6.48
C LEU A 75 8.20 4.88 7.10
N ASP A 76 9.37 5.41 7.46
CA ASP A 76 10.44 4.69 8.15
C ASP A 76 10.18 4.46 9.65
N GLU A 77 9.20 5.15 10.23
CA GLU A 77 8.78 5.02 11.64
C GLU A 77 7.44 4.27 11.78
N ALA A 78 6.75 3.99 10.67
CA ALA A 78 5.44 3.36 10.68
C ALA A 78 5.50 1.90 11.20
N ASP A 79 4.52 1.53 12.03
CA ASP A 79 4.27 0.12 12.37
C ASP A 79 3.62 -0.57 11.17
N LEU A 80 4.40 -1.40 10.48
CA LEU A 80 3.97 -2.16 9.30
C LEU A 80 3.51 -3.59 9.66
N ASP A 81 3.49 -3.96 10.95
CA ASP A 81 3.04 -5.28 11.37
C ASP A 81 1.51 -5.35 11.49
N THR A 82 0.92 -6.30 10.77
CA THR A 82 -0.53 -6.54 10.79
C THR A 82 -0.97 -7.31 12.03
N LEU A 83 -2.26 -7.21 12.36
CA LEU A 83 -2.89 -8.00 13.41
C LEU A 83 -2.77 -9.51 13.17
N ALA A 84 -2.72 -9.95 11.90
CA ALA A 84 -2.40 -11.32 11.53
C ALA A 84 -1.00 -11.75 11.99
N ASN A 85 0.01 -10.88 11.87
CA ASN A 85 1.35 -11.14 12.44
C ASN A 85 1.30 -11.21 13.97
N LYS A 86 0.35 -10.49 14.59
CA LYS A 86 0.12 -10.47 16.04
C LYS A 86 -0.85 -11.56 16.52
N GLY A 87 -1.21 -12.51 15.65
CA GLY A 87 -1.99 -13.71 15.98
C GLY A 87 -3.52 -13.57 15.90
N GLN A 88 -4.03 -12.46 15.38
CA GLN A 88 -5.46 -12.20 15.23
C GLN A 88 -5.90 -12.35 13.76
N LEU A 89 -7.04 -12.99 13.50
CA LEU A 89 -7.62 -13.09 12.16
C LEU A 89 -7.86 -11.69 11.58
N ASP A 90 -7.33 -11.45 10.38
CA ASP A 90 -7.56 -10.21 9.65
C ASP A 90 -8.94 -10.24 8.99
N LEU A 91 -9.93 -9.67 9.67
CA LEU A 91 -11.32 -9.60 9.20
C LEU A 91 -11.54 -8.53 8.12
N PHE A 92 -10.53 -7.70 7.82
CA PHE A 92 -10.64 -6.54 6.93
C PHE A 92 -9.46 -6.45 5.94
N ALA A 93 -8.79 -7.56 5.64
CA ALA A 93 -7.59 -7.63 4.79
C ALA A 93 -7.73 -6.95 3.40
N ASP A 94 -8.98 -6.80 2.92
CA ASP A 94 -9.33 -6.26 1.60
C ASP A 94 -9.79 -4.79 1.61
N GLU A 95 -9.52 -4.02 2.66
CA GLU A 95 -10.02 -2.63 2.80
C GLU A 95 -9.58 -1.66 1.68
N CYS A 96 -8.63 -2.06 0.84
CA CYS A 96 -8.18 -1.25 -0.29
C CYS A 96 -8.24 -1.99 -1.63
N ASP A 97 -9.45 -2.34 -2.05
CA ASP A 97 -9.75 -2.90 -3.38
C ASP A 97 -9.66 -1.85 -4.52
N GLY A 98 -9.13 -0.65 -4.24
CA GLY A 98 -8.88 0.40 -5.24
C GLY A 98 -10.16 1.04 -5.79
N MET A 99 -11.27 0.92 -5.08
CA MET A 99 -12.54 1.53 -5.46
C MET A 99 -12.61 2.97 -4.93
N CYS A 100 -12.22 3.96 -5.75
CA CYS A 100 -12.58 5.35 -5.49
C CYS A 100 -13.91 5.67 -6.20
N GLY A 101 -14.91 6.17 -5.46
CA GLY A 101 -16.16 6.68 -6.04
C GLY A 101 -17.28 5.66 -6.29
N VAL A 102 -17.44 4.65 -5.44
CA VAL A 102 -18.69 3.86 -5.34
C VAL A 102 -19.60 4.44 -4.26
#